data_AF-A0A2G7GXU4-F1
#
_entry.id   AF-A0A2G7GXU4-F1
#
_cell.length_a   1.000
_cell.length_b   1.000
_cell.length_c   1.000
_cell.angle_alpha   90.00
_cell.angle_beta   90.00
_cell.angle_gamma   90.00
#
_symmetry.space_group_name_H-M   'P 1'
#
loop_
_entity.id
_entity.type
_entity.pdbx_description
1 polymer ?
#
loop_
_entity_poly.entity_id
_entity_poly.type
_entity_poly.pdbx_seq_one_letter_code
_entity_poly.pdbx_strand_id
1 'polypeptide(L)'
;MATLEIECPVCAEVLELTDEDRAELMVGDVIVCDSCHSEMEVTRNGEGEDFDLELLGEMTTCPNCGEEFEVTEDMLAAAPVQVLDGVEVSVVSCPHCKGLVALELMDNPDVI
;
A
#
# COMPACT_ATOMS: atom_id res chain seq x y z
N MET A 1 19.51 -19.37 -14.03
CA MET A 1 18.22 -18.77 -13.63
C MET A 1 18.58 -17.38 -13.22
N ALA A 2 18.10 -16.38 -13.95
CA ALA A 2 18.28 -15.00 -13.52
C ALA A 2 17.15 -14.75 -12.52
N THR A 3 17.49 -14.41 -11.29
CA THR A 3 16.53 -13.90 -10.33
C THR A 3 16.66 -12.39 -10.33
N LEU A 4 15.52 -11.71 -10.32
CA LEU A 4 15.45 -10.27 -10.16
C LEU A 4 15.30 -9.98 -8.67
N GLU A 5 16.19 -9.16 -8.14
CA GLU A 5 16.20 -8.71 -6.75
C GLU A 5 15.57 -7.32 -6.68
N ILE A 6 14.47 -7.16 -5.94
CA ILE A 6 13.77 -5.88 -5.76
C ILE A 6 13.61 -5.60 -4.27
N GLU A 7 13.85 -4.36 -3.85
CA GLU A 7 13.67 -3.96 -2.46
C GLU A 7 12.22 -3.51 -2.21
N CYS A 8 11.61 -4.04 -1.15
CA CYS A 8 10.30 -3.59 -0.68
C CYS A 8 10.42 -2.14 -0.19
N PRO A 9 9.60 -1.20 -0.69
CA PRO A 9 9.67 0.20 -0.27
C PRO A 9 9.27 0.42 1.20
N VAL A 10 8.57 -0.54 1.82
CA VAL A 10 8.06 -0.41 3.20
C VAL A 10 9.06 -0.93 4.23
N CYS A 11 9.58 -2.14 4.04
CA CYS A 11 10.45 -2.80 5.02
C CYS A 11 11.90 -2.98 4.56
N ALA A 12 12.23 -2.60 3.33
CA ALA A 12 13.53 -2.81 2.69
C ALA A 12 13.96 -4.29 2.62
N GLU A 13 13.02 -5.24 2.69
CA GLU A 13 13.31 -6.64 2.34
C GLU A 13 13.59 -6.80 0.85
N VAL A 14 14.51 -7.69 0.51
CA VAL A 14 14.79 -8.07 -0.87
C VAL A 14 13.82 -9.19 -1.29
N LEU A 15 12.94 -8.89 -2.23
CA LEU A 15 12.11 -9.85 -2.94
C LEU A 15 12.91 -10.45 -4.10
N GLU A 16 13.03 -11.77 -4.13
CA GLU A 16 13.68 -12.51 -5.20
C GLU A 16 12.62 -13.09 -6.14
N LEU A 17 12.43 -12.50 -7.32
CA LEU A 17 11.49 -12.98 -8.34
C LEU A 17 12.23 -13.79 -9.41
N THR A 18 11.73 -14.98 -9.72
CA THR A 18 12.27 -15.79 -10.82
C THR A 18 11.71 -15.36 -12.17
N ASP A 19 12.36 -15.78 -13.27
CA ASP A 19 11.81 -15.65 -14.62
C ASP A 19 10.41 -16.29 -14.76
N GLU A 20 10.13 -17.36 -14.00
CA GLU A 20 8.82 -18.03 -14.01
C GLU A 20 7.76 -17.16 -13.33
N ASP A 21 8.06 -16.60 -12.14
CA ASP A 21 7.14 -15.69 -11.44
C ASP A 21 6.80 -14.46 -12.31
N ARG A 22 7.82 -13.87 -12.94
CA ARG A 22 7.65 -12.72 -13.83
C ARG A 22 6.89 -13.03 -15.10
N ALA A 23 6.95 -14.27 -15.59
CA ALA A 23 6.18 -14.68 -16.76
C ALA A 23 4.69 -14.80 -16.45
N GLU A 24 4.34 -15.01 -15.18
CA GLU A 24 2.94 -15.07 -14.71
C GLU A 24 2.40 -13.68 -14.32
N LEU A 25 3.27 -12.74 -13.93
CA LEU A 25 2.92 -11.38 -13.56
C LEU A 25 2.67 -10.47 -14.77
N MET A 26 1.60 -9.70 -14.73
CA MET A 26 1.26 -8.66 -15.69
C MET A 26 1.20 -7.29 -15.00
N VAL A 27 1.28 -6.22 -15.80
CA VAL A 27 1.05 -4.88 -15.27
C VAL A 27 -0.37 -4.77 -14.73
N GLY A 28 -0.50 -4.32 -13.48
CA GLY A 28 -1.74 -4.30 -12.71
C GLY A 28 -1.94 -5.52 -11.79
N ASP A 29 -1.05 -6.51 -11.80
CA ASP A 29 -1.08 -7.59 -10.80
C ASP A 29 -0.53 -7.11 -9.46
N VAL A 30 -1.02 -7.72 -8.38
CA VAL A 30 -0.66 -7.38 -7.01
C VAL A 30 0.28 -8.43 -6.42
N ILE A 31 1.42 -7.98 -5.90
CA ILE A 31 2.40 -8.77 -5.17
C ILE A 31 2.34 -8.36 -3.70
N VAL A 32 2.36 -9.34 -2.80
CA VAL A 32 2.36 -9.10 -1.36
C VAL A 32 3.75 -9.39 -0.82
N CYS A 33 4.33 -8.47 -0.06
CA CYS A 33 5.61 -8.72 0.62
C CYS A 33 5.41 -9.75 1.74
N ASP A 34 6.18 -10.84 1.76
CA ASP A 34 6.08 -11.88 2.81
C ASP A 34 6.38 -11.38 4.23
N SER A 35 7.18 -10.30 4.37
CA SER A 35 7.55 -9.77 5.68
C SER A 35 6.58 -8.73 6.22
N CYS A 36 6.33 -7.65 5.49
CA CYS A 36 5.44 -6.59 5.97
C CYS A 36 3.99 -6.76 5.53
N HIS A 37 3.68 -7.74 4.69
CA HIS A 37 2.35 -8.02 4.16
C HIS A 37 1.74 -6.84 3.38
N SER A 38 2.58 -5.92 2.89
CA SER A 38 2.14 -4.81 2.07
C SER A 38 1.86 -5.26 0.65
N GLU A 39 0.76 -4.74 0.09
CA GLU A 39 0.31 -4.97 -1.28
C GLU A 39 1.01 -3.99 -2.23
N MET A 40 1.58 -4.49 -3.32
CA MET A 40 2.32 -3.69 -4.30
C MET A 40 1.83 -4.06 -5.70
N GLU A 41 1.49 -3.07 -6.52
CA GLU A 41 1.10 -3.26 -7.90
C GLU A 41 2.32 -3.30 -8.81
N VAL A 42 2.33 -4.25 -9.76
CA VAL A 42 3.27 -4.26 -10.87
C VAL A 42 2.93 -3.15 -11.85
N THR A 43 3.70 -2.07 -11.86
CA THR A 43 3.51 -0.97 -12.82
C THR A 43 4.32 -1.16 -14.09
N ARG A 44 5.39 -1.98 -14.03
CA ARG A 44 6.23 -2.33 -15.18
C ARG A 44 6.77 -3.75 -15.05
N ASN A 45 6.64 -4.54 -16.12
CA ASN A 45 7.25 -5.86 -16.25
C ASN A 45 7.90 -6.03 -17.64
N GLY A 46 9.07 -5.42 -17.83
CA GLY A 46 9.93 -5.56 -19.00
C GLY A 46 10.94 -6.71 -18.84
N GLU A 47 11.81 -6.94 -19.83
CA GLU A 47 12.85 -7.98 -19.76
C GLU A 47 14.07 -7.49 -18.94
N GLY A 48 14.68 -8.37 -18.13
CA GLY A 48 15.88 -8.04 -17.36
C GLY A 48 15.59 -7.22 -16.10
N GLU A 49 16.28 -6.09 -15.91
CA GLU A 49 16.11 -5.18 -14.76
C GLU A 49 14.95 -4.16 -14.93
N ASP A 50 14.22 -4.22 -16.04
CA ASP A 50 13.13 -3.27 -16.34
C ASP A 50 11.81 -3.69 -15.65
N PHE A 51 11.80 -3.75 -14.32
CA PHE A 51 10.63 -4.11 -13.53
C PHE A 51 10.42 -3.09 -12.42
N ASP A 52 9.17 -2.70 -12.17
CA ASP A 52 8.83 -1.62 -11.25
C ASP A 52 7.55 -1.96 -10.48
N LEU A 53 7.55 -1.60 -9.20
CA LEU A 53 6.47 -1.86 -8.25
C LEU A 53 6.06 -0.55 -7.60
N GLU A 54 4.76 -0.34 -7.49
CA GLU A 54 4.19 0.79 -6.75
C GLU A 54 3.39 0.26 -5.56
N LEU A 55 3.59 0.86 -4.39
CA LEU A 55 2.87 0.46 -3.19
C LEU A 55 1.39 0.78 -3.37
N LEU A 56 0.53 -0.23 -3.29
CA LEU A 56 -0.91 -0.01 -3.22
C LEU A 56 -1.24 0.47 -1.81
N GLY A 57 -2.12 1.47 -1.74
CA GLY A 57 -2.52 2.05 -0.46
C GLY A 57 -3.23 1.01 0.41
N GLU A 58 -3.30 1.27 1.72
CA GLU A 58 -4.02 0.37 2.62
C GLU A 58 -5.51 0.33 2.26
N MET A 59 -6.03 -0.85 1.94
CA MET A 59 -7.45 -1.04 1.68
C MET A 59 -8.23 -0.94 2.98
N THR A 60 -9.12 0.07 3.08
CA THR A 60 -9.99 0.26 4.24
C THR A 60 -11.45 0.28 3.82
N THR A 61 -12.36 -0.11 4.72
CA THR A 61 -13.79 -0.09 4.46
C THR A 61 -14.41 1.21 4.98
N CYS A 62 -15.15 1.91 4.14
CA CYS A 62 -15.85 3.11 4.56
C CYS A 62 -17.01 2.76 5.52
N PRO A 63 -17.04 3.30 6.75
CA PRO A 63 -18.14 3.04 7.69
C PRO A 63 -19.48 3.68 7.27
N ASN A 64 -19.47 4.62 6.31
CA ASN A 64 -20.69 5.30 5.85
C ASN A 64 -21.42 4.53 4.75
N CYS A 65 -20.71 4.04 3.72
CA CYS A 65 -21.31 3.32 2.59
C CYS A 65 -21.01 1.81 2.59
N GLY A 66 -20.02 1.36 3.35
CA GLY A 66 -19.60 -0.04 3.38
C GLY A 66 -18.77 -0.48 2.16
N GLU A 67 -18.38 0.46 1.29
CA GLU A 67 -17.47 0.17 0.18
C GLU A 67 -16.00 0.25 0.64
N GLU A 68 -15.21 -0.68 0.13
CA GLU A 68 -13.75 -0.72 0.28
C GLU A 68 -13.13 0.32 -0.64
N PHE A 69 -12.16 1.07 -0.11
CA PHE A 69 -11.40 2.04 -0.87
C PHE A 69 -9.94 2.02 -0.42
N GLU A 70 -9.07 2.35 -1.37
CA GLU A 70 -7.64 2.46 -1.13
C GLU A 70 -7.33 3.78 -0.40
N VAL A 71 -6.55 3.68 0.67
CA VAL A 71 -5.98 4.83 1.38
C VAL A 71 -4.55 5.02 0.90
N THR A 72 -4.35 5.98 0.01
CA THR A 72 -3.00 6.33 -0.46
C THR A 72 -2.30 7.28 0.50
N GLU A 73 -0.97 7.30 0.48
CA GLU A 73 -0.17 8.29 1.23
C GLU A 73 -0.52 9.72 0.84
N ASP A 74 -0.81 10.00 -0.44
CA ASP A 74 -1.25 11.33 -0.89
C ASP A 74 -2.59 11.74 -0.24
N MET A 75 -3.52 10.80 -0.11
CA MET A 75 -4.79 11.04 0.60
C MET A 75 -4.57 11.34 2.08
N LEU A 76 -3.64 10.64 2.74
CA LEU A 76 -3.29 10.90 4.13
C LEU A 76 -2.56 12.24 4.30
N ALA A 77 -1.63 12.57 3.39
CA ALA A 77 -0.87 13.81 3.41
C ALA A 77 -1.75 15.05 3.15
N ALA A 78 -2.77 14.91 2.29
CA ALA A 78 -3.74 15.96 2.03
C ALA A 78 -4.86 16.02 3.07
N ALA A 79 -5.06 14.97 3.87
CA ALA A 79 -6.11 14.90 4.86
C ALA A 79 -5.78 15.74 6.11
N PRO A 80 -6.75 16.47 6.67
CA PRO A 80 -6.58 17.13 7.95
C PRO A 80 -6.45 16.10 9.07
N VAL A 81 -5.37 16.20 9.84
CA VAL A 81 -5.19 15.47 11.09
C VAL A 81 -5.99 16.14 12.21
N GLN A 82 -6.74 15.34 12.97
CA GLN A 82 -7.51 15.78 14.12
C GLN A 82 -7.22 14.88 15.32
N VAL A 83 -7.41 15.39 16.53
CA VAL A 83 -7.28 14.59 17.75
C VAL A 83 -8.68 14.28 18.28
N LEU A 84 -9.05 12.99 18.28
CA LEU A 84 -10.30 12.49 18.85
C LEU A 84 -9.96 11.64 20.08
N ASP A 85 -10.50 12.00 21.24
CA ASP A 85 -10.30 11.26 22.49
C ASP A 85 -8.82 10.99 22.86
N GLY A 86 -7.90 11.85 22.39
CA GLY A 86 -6.46 11.72 22.62
C GLY A 86 -5.70 10.89 21.57
N VAL A 87 -6.39 10.44 20.52
CA VAL A 87 -5.82 9.71 19.38
C VAL A 87 -5.75 10.62 18.16
N GLU A 88 -4.60 10.64 17.49
CA GLU A 88 -4.42 11.35 16.22
C GLU A 88 -5.07 10.56 15.09
N VAL A 89 -6.02 11.18 14.40
CA VAL A 89 -6.75 10.58 13.29
C VAL A 89 -6.63 11.46 12.05
N SER A 90 -6.37 10.84 10.90
CA SER A 90 -6.46 11.49 9.60
C SER A 90 -7.89 11.41 9.09
N VAL A 91 -8.49 12.56 8.79
CA VAL A 91 -9.87 12.60 8.28
C VAL A 91 -9.86 12.66 6.75
N VAL A 92 -9.95 11.49 6.13
CA VAL A 92 -10.00 11.35 4.66
C VAL A 92 -11.45 11.41 4.16
N SER A 93 -11.64 11.79 2.90
CA SER A 93 -12.96 11.76 2.25
C SER A 93 -13.11 10.50 1.40
N CYS A 94 -14.13 9.69 1.68
CA CYS A 94 -14.40 8.47 0.90
C CYS A 94 -14.69 8.83 -0.57
N PRO A 95 -14.03 8.20 -1.55
CA PRO A 95 -14.23 8.52 -2.97
C PRO A 95 -15.64 8.18 -3.46
N HIS A 96 -16.29 7.17 -2.87
CA HIS A 96 -17.61 6.66 -3.24
C HIS A 96 -18.75 7.55 -2.74
N CYS A 97 -18.81 7.78 -1.42
CA CYS A 97 -19.92 8.52 -0.81
C CYS A 97 -19.59 9.97 -0.44
N LYS A 98 -18.32 10.40 -0.58
CA LYS A 98 -17.81 11.70 -0.10
C LYS A 98 -17.99 11.93 1.41
N GLY A 99 -18.30 10.87 2.16
CA GLY A 99 -18.36 10.91 3.62
C GLY A 99 -16.95 11.03 4.21
N LEU A 100 -16.85 11.74 5.34
CA LEU A 100 -15.61 11.84 6.10
C LEU A 100 -15.37 10.55 6.88
N VAL A 101 -14.17 9.99 6.75
CA VAL A 101 -13.71 8.79 7.44
C VAL A 101 -12.52 9.19 8.30
N ALA A 102 -12.62 8.96 9.61
CA ALA A 102 -11.51 9.14 10.53
C ALA A 102 -10.71 7.84 10.56
N LEU A 103 -9.47 7.89 10.08
CA LEU A 103 -8.51 6.80 10.12
C LEU A 103 -7.55 7.04 11.27
N GLU A 104 -7.39 6.06 12.15
CA GLU A 104 -6.39 6.11 13.21
C GLU A 104 -5.00 6.07 12.57
N LEU A 105 -4.21 7.11 12.82
CA LEU A 105 -2.80 7.09 12.48
C LEU A 105 -2.13 6.21 13.53
N MET A 106 -1.88 4.95 13.20
CA MET A 106 -0.96 4.14 13.99
C MET A 106 0.44 4.69 13.77
N ASP A 107 0.80 5.76 14.49
CA ASP A 107 2.18 5.88 14.94
C ASP A 107 2.41 4.59 15.74
N ASN A 108 3.38 3.78 15.35
CA ASN A 108 3.77 2.60 16.12
C ASN A 108 4.76 3.08 17.21
N PRO A 109 4.34 3.45 18.43
CA PRO A 109 5.28 3.73 19.52
C PRO A 109 5.77 2.43 20.18
N ASP A 110 5.98 1.36 19.41
CA ASP A 110 6.48 0.09 19.94
C ASP A 110 7.91 -0.20 19.45
N VAL A 111 8.85 0.64 19.87
CA VAL A 111 10.16 0.14 20.37
C VAL A 111 10.59 1.02 21.55
N ILE A 112 10.15 0.64 22.74
CA ILE A 112 10.70 1.12 24.03
C ILE A 112 11.98 0.35 24.35
#